data_AF-A0A4V0Z3A5-F1
#
_entry.id   AF-A0A4V0Z3A5-F1
#
_cell.length_a   1.000
_cell.length_b   1.000
_cell.length_c   1.000
_cell.angle_alpha   90.00
_cell.angle_beta   90.00
_cell.angle_gamma   90.00
#
_symmetry.space_group_name_H-M   'P 1'
#
loop_
_entity.id
_entity.type
_entity.pdbx_description
1 polymer ?
#
loop_
_entity_poly.entity_id
_entity_poly.type
_entity_poly.pdbx_seq_one_letter_code
_entity_poly.pdbx_strand_id
1 'polypeptide(L)'
;MKSHIPELDLLRFGAAISVMLFHLAFRGAAADGFSPLYYEPLAAPMKYGYLGVDLFFMISGFVIMVSAQSGSIVNFISSRLSRLYPAFWICCSITFCIILLSETTLYPAKTSAWLFNMTMMPGSFGVPFLDGSYWSLGIEIKFYVLIACIIAIGQIQRAEWFMYAWLAAAVMNIAVPIPFLVSKLILTYAPCFIAGALFYFVRQKGSTPLRWTGIAVAWILMLQRGVDMAGEQTAHYGVAHSAVVICFTLTAFFAMFTAISLQKTGSLAKAKWPLLGALTYPLYLLHQTIGYIIFSKLHDALNEHLLFWGTVALSFGAAYVVTLIEAPLIRTMRNGLSKILEPVAKLAGLGTKVSPT
;
A
#
# COMPACT_ATOMS: atom_id res chain seq x y z
N MET A 1 7.76 -21.63 12.21
CA MET A 1 6.44 -21.48 11.54
C MET A 1 6.20 -20.00 11.25
N LYS A 2 6.00 -19.59 10.00
CA LYS A 2 5.52 -18.23 9.70
C LYS A 2 4.03 -18.21 10.00
N SER A 3 3.61 -17.70 11.16
CA SER A 3 2.19 -17.52 11.45
C SER A 3 1.64 -16.45 10.52
N HIS A 4 0.93 -16.89 9.49
CA HIS A 4 0.03 -16.04 8.74
C HIS A 4 -0.95 -15.36 9.74
N ILE A 5 -1.23 -14.07 9.55
CA ILE A 5 -2.09 -13.27 10.43
C ILE A 5 -3.34 -12.90 9.62
N PRO A 6 -4.44 -13.67 9.73
CA PRO A 6 -5.62 -13.50 8.89
C PRO A 6 -6.28 -12.12 9.02
N GLU A 7 -6.17 -11.50 10.20
CA GLU A 7 -6.75 -10.18 10.45
C GLU A 7 -6.14 -9.11 9.52
N LEU A 8 -4.86 -9.23 9.20
CA LEU A 8 -4.20 -8.29 8.28
C LEU A 8 -4.68 -8.44 6.85
N ASP A 9 -5.12 -9.63 6.43
CA ASP A 9 -5.70 -9.83 5.11
C ASP A 9 -7.10 -9.23 5.01
N LEU A 10 -7.90 -9.32 6.08
CA LEU A 10 -9.20 -8.64 6.15
C LEU A 10 -9.04 -7.11 6.12
N LEU A 11 -8.10 -6.57 6.91
CA LEU A 11 -7.83 -5.13 6.91
C LEU A 11 -7.33 -4.64 5.55
N ARG A 12 -6.46 -5.41 4.89
CA ARG A 12 -6.02 -5.12 3.52
C ARG A 12 -7.17 -5.09 2.54
N PHE A 13 -8.04 -6.09 2.58
CA PHE A 13 -9.18 -6.18 1.68
C PHE A 13 -10.14 -5.00 1.89
N GLY A 14 -10.44 -4.67 3.15
CA GLY A 14 -11.22 -3.48 3.49
C GLY A 14 -10.58 -2.18 2.98
N ALA A 15 -9.26 -2.03 3.12
CA ALA A 15 -8.53 -0.89 2.58
C ALA A 15 -8.61 -0.80 1.05
N ALA A 16 -8.45 -1.93 0.33
CA ALA A 16 -8.56 -1.97 -1.13
C ALA A 16 -9.95 -1.55 -1.60
N ILE A 17 -11.01 -2.09 -0.99
CA ILE A 17 -12.40 -1.72 -1.31
C ILE A 17 -12.63 -0.24 -1.03
N SER A 18 -12.20 0.24 0.12
CA SER A 18 -12.36 1.64 0.52
C SER A 18 -11.72 2.58 -0.50
N VAL A 19 -10.48 2.30 -0.94
CA VAL A 19 -9.79 3.07 -1.97
C VAL A 19 -10.48 2.94 -3.33
N MET A 20 -10.93 1.75 -3.70
CA MET A 20 -11.66 1.55 -4.95
C MET A 20 -12.94 2.37 -5.01
N LEU A 21 -13.76 2.29 -3.96
CA LEU A 21 -15.02 3.03 -3.89
C LEU A 21 -14.77 4.54 -3.80
N PHE A 22 -13.70 5.00 -3.13
CA PHE A 22 -13.26 6.40 -3.20
C PHE A 22 -13.01 6.83 -4.64
N HIS A 23 -12.26 6.02 -5.41
CA HIS A 23 -11.95 6.33 -6.80
C HIS A 23 -13.20 6.35 -7.67
N LEU A 24 -14.00 5.28 -7.64
CA LEU A 24 -15.15 5.10 -8.52
C LEU A 24 -16.34 5.99 -8.14
N ALA A 25 -16.63 6.20 -6.85
CA ALA A 25 -17.84 6.90 -6.45
C ALA A 25 -17.67 8.41 -6.31
N PHE A 26 -16.45 8.88 -5.98
CA PHE A 26 -16.20 10.28 -5.63
C PHE A 26 -15.08 10.90 -6.46
N ARG A 27 -13.83 10.45 -6.26
CA ARG A 27 -12.62 11.14 -6.74
C ARG A 27 -12.61 11.35 -8.26
N GLY A 28 -13.07 10.36 -9.02
CA GLY A 28 -13.01 10.39 -10.48
C GLY A 28 -13.74 11.58 -11.10
N ALA A 29 -14.92 11.91 -10.57
CA ALA A 29 -15.73 13.03 -11.04
C ALA A 29 -15.58 14.30 -10.21
N ALA A 30 -15.07 14.20 -8.97
CA ALA A 30 -14.95 15.34 -8.06
C ALA A 30 -13.88 16.37 -8.46
N ALA A 31 -12.82 15.95 -9.16
CA ALA A 31 -11.77 16.86 -9.65
C ALA A 31 -11.07 16.33 -10.90
N ASP A 32 -10.28 17.19 -11.54
CA ASP A 32 -9.31 16.88 -12.59
C ASP A 32 -9.89 16.26 -13.90
N GLY A 33 -11.21 16.10 -14.00
CA GLY A 33 -11.91 15.65 -15.21
C GLY A 33 -11.62 14.19 -15.60
N PHE A 34 -11.31 13.32 -14.64
CA PHE A 34 -10.94 11.92 -14.94
C PHE A 34 -12.12 11.02 -15.32
N SER A 35 -13.33 11.29 -14.80
CA SER A 35 -14.53 10.49 -15.03
C SER A 35 -15.78 11.37 -15.02
N PRO A 36 -16.79 11.08 -15.86
CA PRO A 36 -18.06 11.80 -15.85
C PRO A 36 -18.98 11.38 -14.69
N LEU A 37 -18.80 10.18 -14.13
CA LEU A 37 -19.75 9.62 -13.16
C LEU A 37 -19.39 10.02 -11.71
N TYR A 38 -20.25 10.82 -11.08
CA TYR A 38 -20.29 11.06 -9.64
C TYR A 38 -21.42 10.21 -9.02
N TYR A 39 -21.08 9.20 -8.23
CA TYR A 39 -22.08 8.26 -7.72
C TYR A 39 -22.62 8.70 -6.36
N GLU A 40 -23.62 9.58 -6.39
CA GLU A 40 -24.27 10.20 -5.22
C GLU A 40 -24.55 9.25 -4.05
N PRO A 41 -25.10 8.02 -4.26
CA PRO A 41 -25.45 7.15 -3.13
C PRO A 41 -24.27 6.76 -2.23
N LEU A 42 -23.03 6.80 -2.73
CA LEU A 42 -21.83 6.44 -1.97
C LEU A 42 -20.80 7.56 -1.87
N ALA A 43 -20.91 8.64 -2.64
CA ALA A 43 -19.88 9.67 -2.72
C ALA A 43 -19.56 10.31 -1.35
N ALA A 44 -20.59 10.64 -0.56
CA ALA A 44 -20.45 11.28 0.75
C ALA A 44 -19.61 10.47 1.76
N PRO A 45 -19.88 9.17 2.01
CA PRO A 45 -19.03 8.37 2.88
C PRO A 45 -17.71 7.95 2.21
N MET A 46 -17.70 7.73 0.89
CA MET A 46 -16.52 7.20 0.20
C MET A 46 -15.45 8.24 -0.09
N LYS A 47 -15.72 9.56 0.03
CA LYS A 47 -14.68 10.60 -0.06
C LYS A 47 -13.52 10.44 0.93
N TYR A 48 -13.72 9.69 2.03
CA TYR A 48 -12.67 9.36 3.00
C TYR A 48 -11.92 8.07 2.68
N GLY A 49 -12.28 7.35 1.62
CA GLY A 49 -11.72 6.03 1.34
C GLY A 49 -10.24 6.05 0.97
N TYR A 50 -9.68 7.22 0.63
CA TYR A 50 -8.23 7.40 0.47
C TYR A 50 -7.41 7.03 1.72
N LEU A 51 -8.01 7.09 2.92
CA LEU A 51 -7.38 6.68 4.19
C LEU A 51 -7.02 5.18 4.20
N GLY A 52 -7.58 4.39 3.29
CA GLY A 52 -7.13 3.01 3.07
C GLY A 52 -5.65 2.92 2.70
N VAL A 53 -5.07 3.95 2.08
CA VAL A 53 -3.61 4.00 1.79
C VAL A 53 -2.79 4.10 3.07
N ASP A 54 -3.23 4.89 4.05
CA ASP A 54 -2.57 4.98 5.36
C ASP A 54 -2.60 3.62 6.09
N LEU A 55 -3.76 2.94 6.01
CA LEU A 55 -3.91 1.60 6.53
C LEU A 55 -2.98 0.61 5.81
N PHE A 56 -2.82 0.69 4.49
CA PHE A 56 -1.84 -0.13 3.77
C PHE A 56 -0.42 0.10 4.26
N PHE A 57 0.02 1.35 4.46
CA PHE A 57 1.37 1.64 4.96
C PHE A 57 1.60 1.14 6.39
N MET A 58 0.58 1.21 7.25
CA MET A 58 0.64 0.62 8.59
C MET A 58 0.73 -0.91 8.55
N ILE A 59 -0.05 -1.56 7.69
CA ILE A 59 0.03 -3.02 7.46
C ILE A 59 1.41 -3.39 6.89
N SER A 60 1.96 -2.58 5.98
CA SER A 60 3.29 -2.79 5.40
C SER A 60 4.37 -2.75 6.48
N GLY A 61 4.37 -1.76 7.37
CA GLY A 61 5.29 -1.70 8.51
C GLY A 61 5.29 -2.98 9.35
N PHE A 62 4.11 -3.51 9.65
CA PHE A 62 3.96 -4.76 10.40
C PHE A 62 4.54 -5.96 9.62
N VAL A 63 4.09 -6.19 8.39
CA VAL A 63 4.42 -7.41 7.63
C VAL A 63 5.84 -7.39 7.08
N ILE A 64 6.41 -6.22 6.83
CA ILE A 64 7.82 -6.07 6.45
C ILE A 64 8.71 -6.52 7.59
N MET A 65 8.40 -6.14 8.83
CA MET A 65 9.16 -6.59 10.00
C MET A 65 9.05 -8.10 10.22
N VAL A 66 7.87 -8.70 10.03
CA VAL A 66 7.69 -10.17 10.01
C VAL A 66 8.58 -10.84 8.96
N SER A 67 8.73 -10.21 7.79
CA SER A 67 9.53 -10.77 6.69
C SER A 67 11.03 -10.59 6.91
N ALA A 68 11.42 -9.49 7.55
CA ALA A 68 12.80 -9.11 7.83
C ALA A 68 13.42 -9.89 9.00
N GLN A 69 12.61 -10.51 9.87
CA GLN A 69 13.07 -11.19 11.10
C GLN A 69 14.19 -12.22 10.87
N SER A 70 14.24 -12.86 9.70
CA SER A 70 15.27 -13.85 9.37
C SER A 70 16.67 -13.25 9.19
N GLY A 71 16.78 -11.93 9.01
CA GLY A 71 18.04 -11.24 8.74
C GLY A 71 18.70 -11.60 7.40
N SER A 72 18.08 -12.44 6.57
CA SER A 72 18.61 -12.80 5.25
C SER A 72 18.11 -11.80 4.21
N ILE A 73 19.05 -11.03 3.65
CA ILE A 73 18.77 -10.04 2.60
C ILE A 73 18.16 -10.69 1.35
N VAL A 74 18.68 -11.86 0.96
CA VAL A 74 18.19 -12.62 -0.19
C VAL A 74 16.75 -13.07 0.03
N ASN A 75 16.45 -13.66 1.19
CA ASN A 75 15.09 -14.10 1.51
C ASN A 75 14.12 -12.92 1.61
N PHE A 76 14.59 -11.78 2.11
CA PHE A 76 13.78 -10.56 2.19
C PHE A 76 13.44 -10.04 0.79
N ILE A 77 14.45 -9.76 -0.05
CA ILE A 77 14.27 -9.20 -1.40
C ILE A 77 13.46 -10.16 -2.28
N SER A 78 13.86 -11.43 -2.37
CA SER A 78 13.15 -12.42 -3.21
C SER A 78 11.68 -12.53 -2.83
N SER A 79 11.36 -12.57 -1.53
CA SER A 79 9.98 -12.65 -1.00
C SER A 79 9.14 -11.40 -1.29
N ARG A 80 9.73 -10.20 -1.28
CA ARG A 80 9.00 -8.95 -1.53
C ARG A 80 8.80 -8.72 -3.02
N LEU A 81 9.86 -8.88 -3.81
CA LEU A 81 9.75 -8.74 -5.27
C LEU A 81 8.78 -9.77 -5.84
N SER A 82 8.92 -11.06 -5.50
CA SER A 82 8.04 -12.13 -6.00
C SER A 82 6.58 -11.95 -5.65
N ARG A 83 6.28 -11.17 -4.60
CA ARG A 83 4.90 -10.88 -4.19
C ARG A 83 4.27 -9.75 -5.01
N LEU A 84 5.06 -8.78 -5.45
CA LEU A 84 4.56 -7.54 -6.03
C LEU A 84 4.62 -7.54 -7.56
N TYR A 85 5.76 -7.93 -8.13
CA TYR A 85 5.99 -7.75 -9.56
C TYR A 85 5.11 -8.61 -10.47
N PRO A 86 4.80 -9.90 -10.17
CA PRO A 86 3.98 -10.71 -11.07
C PRO A 86 2.59 -10.11 -11.35
N ALA A 87 1.78 -9.88 -10.32
CA ALA A 87 0.48 -9.21 -10.49
C ALA A 87 0.63 -7.82 -11.10
N PHE A 88 1.63 -7.04 -10.66
CA PHE A 88 1.82 -5.70 -11.19
C PHE A 88 2.10 -5.68 -12.69
N TRP A 89 2.98 -6.55 -13.19
CA TRP A 89 3.28 -6.63 -14.62
C TRP A 89 2.05 -7.03 -15.43
N ILE A 90 1.25 -7.96 -14.93
CA ILE A 90 -0.01 -8.36 -15.57
C ILE A 90 -0.98 -7.18 -15.58
N CYS A 91 -1.30 -6.61 -14.42
CA CYS A 91 -2.28 -5.52 -14.30
C CYS A 91 -1.86 -4.26 -15.04
N CYS A 92 -0.58 -3.86 -14.93
CA CYS A 92 -0.05 -2.70 -15.65
C CYS A 92 -0.12 -2.89 -17.17
N SER A 93 0.09 -4.12 -17.67
CA SER A 93 -0.09 -4.44 -19.08
C SER A 93 -1.56 -4.42 -19.49
N ILE A 94 -2.47 -4.95 -18.67
CA ILE A 94 -3.92 -4.87 -18.89
C ILE A 94 -4.37 -3.41 -18.98
N THR A 95 -3.98 -2.58 -18.00
CA THR A 95 -4.30 -1.14 -17.99
C THR A 95 -3.75 -0.45 -19.23
N PHE A 96 -2.51 -0.73 -19.62
CA PHE A 96 -1.92 -0.16 -20.85
C PHE A 96 -2.68 -0.57 -22.10
N CYS A 97 -3.02 -1.85 -22.26
CA CYS A 97 -3.81 -2.33 -23.40
C CYS A 97 -5.19 -1.64 -23.46
N ILE A 98 -5.86 -1.47 -22.31
CA ILE A 98 -7.16 -0.80 -22.25
C ILE A 98 -7.02 0.69 -22.60
N ILE A 99 -5.96 1.37 -22.14
CA ILE A 99 -5.67 2.74 -22.56
C ILE A 99 -5.55 2.82 -24.09
N LEU A 100 -4.74 1.94 -24.71
CA LEU A 100 -4.56 1.90 -26.17
C LEU A 100 -5.89 1.67 -26.91
N LEU A 101 -6.68 0.68 -26.49
CA LEU A 101 -7.95 0.30 -27.14
C LEU A 101 -9.06 1.33 -26.93
N SER A 102 -8.98 2.12 -25.86
CA SER A 102 -9.99 3.14 -25.56
C SER A 102 -9.83 4.41 -26.39
N GLU A 103 -8.68 4.61 -27.04
CA GLU A 103 -8.36 5.82 -27.81
C GLU A 103 -8.50 7.13 -26.98
N THR A 104 -8.39 7.03 -25.66
CA THR A 104 -8.47 8.19 -24.75
C THR A 104 -7.20 9.03 -24.81
N THR A 105 -7.34 10.35 -24.76
CA THR A 105 -6.22 11.29 -24.65
C THR A 105 -5.87 11.65 -23.20
N LEU A 106 -6.66 11.19 -22.22
CA LEU A 106 -6.48 11.49 -20.80
C LEU A 106 -5.25 10.79 -20.18
N TYR A 107 -4.80 9.68 -20.76
CA TYR A 107 -3.75 8.83 -20.20
C TYR A 107 -2.59 8.61 -21.18
N PRO A 108 -1.36 8.39 -20.69
CA PRO A 108 -0.20 8.22 -21.55
C PRO A 108 -0.26 6.87 -22.29
N ALA A 109 -0.56 6.92 -23.60
CA ALA A 109 -0.63 5.77 -24.49
C ALA A 109 0.74 5.35 -25.09
N LYS A 110 1.86 5.82 -24.55
CA LYS A 110 3.20 5.56 -25.10
C LYS A 110 3.79 4.27 -24.55
N THR A 111 4.32 3.40 -25.41
CA THR A 111 5.04 2.17 -25.00
C THR A 111 6.22 2.46 -24.07
N SER A 112 6.89 3.61 -24.22
CA SER A 112 7.93 4.05 -23.29
C SER A 112 7.38 4.28 -21.88
N ALA A 113 6.20 4.89 -21.76
CA ALA A 113 5.55 5.10 -20.46
C ALA A 113 5.22 3.77 -19.78
N TRP A 114 4.74 2.79 -20.56
CA TRP A 114 4.52 1.42 -20.08
C TRP A 114 5.80 0.75 -19.58
N LEU A 115 6.91 0.81 -20.33
CA LEU A 115 8.20 0.26 -19.92
C LEU A 115 8.72 0.86 -18.60
N PHE A 116 8.60 2.18 -18.42
CA PHE A 116 9.00 2.80 -17.15
C PHE A 116 8.04 2.45 -16.01
N ASN A 117 6.73 2.32 -16.28
CA ASN A 117 5.77 1.91 -15.26
C ASN A 117 6.05 0.49 -14.77
N MET A 118 6.56 -0.42 -15.61
CA MET A 118 6.97 -1.78 -15.22
C MET A 118 8.03 -1.85 -14.10
N THR A 119 8.69 -0.73 -13.80
CA THR A 119 9.63 -0.58 -12.67
C THR A 119 8.96 -0.23 -11.33
N MET A 120 7.66 0.05 -11.31
CA MET A 120 6.90 0.67 -10.19
C MET A 120 7.38 2.07 -9.77
N MET A 121 8.41 2.62 -10.41
CA MET A 121 8.99 3.93 -10.08
C MET A 121 9.11 4.85 -11.31
N PRO A 122 8.09 4.96 -12.18
CA PRO A 122 8.16 5.81 -13.37
C PRO A 122 8.43 7.28 -13.03
N GLY A 123 7.95 7.76 -11.87
CA GLY A 123 8.20 9.13 -11.40
C GLY A 123 9.68 9.44 -11.17
N SER A 124 10.54 8.45 -10.93
CA SER A 124 12.00 8.66 -10.87
C SER A 124 12.63 8.99 -12.22
N PHE A 125 11.91 8.73 -13.31
CA PHE A 125 12.31 9.03 -14.68
C PHE A 125 11.53 10.21 -15.27
N GLY A 126 10.74 10.93 -14.46
CA GLY A 126 9.85 12.00 -14.93
C GLY A 126 8.67 11.49 -15.76
N VAL A 127 8.35 10.21 -15.66
CA VAL A 127 7.27 9.58 -16.43
C VAL A 127 6.00 9.47 -15.56
N PRO A 128 4.82 9.86 -16.08
CA PRO A 128 3.57 9.72 -15.36
C PRO A 128 3.20 8.25 -15.13
N PHE A 129 2.45 7.99 -14.06
CA PHE A 129 1.89 6.67 -13.82
C PHE A 129 0.79 6.36 -14.85
N LEU A 130 0.74 5.12 -15.34
CA LEU A 130 -0.36 4.63 -16.18
C LEU A 130 -1.68 4.57 -15.40
N ASP A 131 -1.58 4.28 -14.11
CA ASP A 131 -2.70 4.31 -13.18
C ASP A 131 -2.35 5.16 -11.96
N GLY A 132 -3.24 6.09 -11.62
CA GLY A 132 -3.01 7.00 -10.50
C GLY A 132 -2.99 6.32 -9.14
N SER A 133 -3.29 5.03 -9.00
CA SER A 133 -3.14 4.27 -7.75
C SER A 133 -1.70 3.79 -7.54
N TYR A 134 -0.88 3.74 -8.59
CA TYR A 134 0.46 3.14 -8.56
C TYR A 134 1.49 3.95 -7.77
N TRP A 135 1.23 5.22 -7.46
CA TRP A 135 2.18 6.06 -6.72
C TRP A 135 2.51 5.48 -5.33
N SER A 136 1.54 4.83 -4.68
CA SER A 136 1.70 4.26 -3.34
C SER A 136 2.68 3.09 -3.33
N LEU A 137 2.77 2.34 -4.43
CA LEU A 137 3.72 1.23 -4.60
C LEU A 137 5.16 1.75 -4.64
N GLY A 138 5.39 2.90 -5.28
CA GLY A 138 6.70 3.56 -5.27
C GLY A 138 7.16 3.90 -3.85
N ILE A 139 6.23 4.30 -2.97
CA ILE A 139 6.52 4.50 -1.54
C ILE A 139 6.82 3.17 -0.84
N GLU A 140 6.05 2.12 -1.14
CA GLU A 140 6.26 0.79 -0.58
C GLU A 140 7.63 0.20 -0.96
N ILE A 141 8.09 0.39 -2.20
CA ILE A 141 9.44 0.02 -2.63
C ILE A 141 10.50 0.74 -1.80
N LYS A 142 10.34 2.03 -1.53
CA LYS A 142 11.29 2.76 -0.68
C LYS A 142 11.31 2.20 0.75
N PHE A 143 10.17 1.80 1.32
CA PHE A 143 10.14 1.11 2.61
C PHE A 143 10.94 -0.20 2.58
N TYR A 144 10.79 -1.02 1.53
CA TYR A 144 11.61 -2.21 1.38
C TYR A 144 13.09 -1.89 1.29
N VAL A 145 13.48 -0.85 0.55
CA VAL A 145 14.88 -0.42 0.43
C VAL A 145 15.44 -0.02 1.79
N LEU A 146 14.73 0.79 2.58
CA LEU A 146 15.18 1.22 3.90
C LEU A 146 15.42 0.01 4.84
N ILE A 147 14.50 -0.96 4.87
CA ILE A 147 14.66 -2.15 5.71
C ILE A 147 15.74 -3.09 5.14
N ALA A 148 15.83 -3.23 3.82
CA ALA A 148 16.89 -3.98 3.16
C ALA A 148 18.28 -3.42 3.53
N CYS A 149 18.44 -2.10 3.61
CA CYS A 149 19.68 -1.47 4.06
C CYS A 149 20.02 -1.87 5.51
N ILE A 150 19.04 -1.85 6.43
CA ILE A 150 19.25 -2.28 7.83
C ILE A 150 19.68 -3.76 7.90
N ILE A 151 19.09 -4.62 7.07
CA ILE A 151 19.46 -6.03 6.98
C ILE A 151 20.89 -6.16 6.41
N ALA A 152 21.21 -5.43 5.35
CA ALA A 152 22.50 -5.49 4.66
C ALA A 152 23.66 -5.12 5.59
N ILE A 153 23.49 -4.11 6.46
CA ILE A 153 24.50 -3.74 7.48
C ILE A 153 24.49 -4.65 8.72
N GLY A 154 23.68 -5.72 8.72
CA GLY A 154 23.60 -6.70 9.81
C GLY A 154 22.94 -6.18 11.10
N GLN A 155 22.21 -5.07 11.03
CA GLN A 155 21.64 -4.39 12.21
C GLN A 155 20.13 -4.64 12.40
N ILE A 156 19.56 -5.68 11.79
CA ILE A 156 18.12 -5.98 11.89
C ILE A 156 17.64 -6.16 13.34
N GLN A 157 18.51 -6.63 14.24
CA GLN A 157 18.19 -6.77 15.67
C GLN A 157 17.95 -5.43 16.37
N ARG A 158 18.53 -4.35 15.83
CA ARG A 158 18.35 -2.96 16.30
C ARG A 158 17.26 -2.22 15.52
N ALA A 159 16.50 -2.88 14.64
CA ALA A 159 15.46 -2.24 13.83
C ALA A 159 14.46 -1.41 14.65
N GLU A 160 14.16 -1.83 15.88
CA GLU A 160 13.31 -1.06 16.80
C GLU A 160 13.89 0.34 17.11
N TRP A 161 15.21 0.44 17.33
CA TRP A 161 15.89 1.73 17.52
C TRP A 161 15.92 2.57 16.25
N PHE A 162 16.07 1.95 15.07
CA PHE A 162 15.93 2.66 13.81
C PHE A 162 14.52 3.24 13.63
N MET A 163 13.47 2.54 14.08
CA MET A 163 12.11 3.07 14.06
C MET A 163 11.99 4.32 14.95
N TYR A 164 12.58 4.32 16.15
CA TYR A 164 12.56 5.50 17.02
C TYR A 164 13.38 6.66 16.44
N ALA A 165 14.55 6.40 15.86
CA ALA A 165 15.36 7.43 15.21
C ALA A 165 14.62 8.05 14.01
N TRP A 166 13.94 7.22 13.23
CA TRP A 166 13.13 7.67 12.10
C TRP A 166 11.89 8.44 12.57
N LEU A 167 11.26 8.02 13.66
CA LEU A 167 10.15 8.74 14.29
C LEU A 167 10.60 10.11 14.81
N ALA A 168 11.76 10.18 15.45
CA ALA A 168 12.36 11.44 15.87
C ALA A 168 12.62 12.36 14.67
N ALA A 169 13.11 11.84 13.54
CA ALA A 169 13.26 12.61 12.32
C ALA A 169 11.92 13.13 11.78
N ALA A 170 10.84 12.33 11.87
CA ALA A 170 9.50 12.76 11.49
C ALA A 170 8.95 13.87 12.41
N VAL A 171 9.20 13.79 13.73
CA VAL A 171 8.87 14.86 14.68
C VAL A 171 9.66 16.13 14.37
N MET A 172 10.97 16.02 14.17
CA MET A 172 11.83 17.16 13.86
C MET A 172 11.42 17.87 12.56
N ASN A 173 10.88 17.13 11.60
CA ASN A 173 10.38 17.69 10.35
C ASN A 173 9.19 18.65 10.52
N ILE A 174 8.45 18.57 11.63
CA ILE A 174 7.41 19.56 11.95
C ILE A 174 8.04 20.92 12.25
N ALA A 175 9.14 20.93 13.01
CA ALA A 175 9.82 22.16 13.40
C ALA A 175 10.72 22.70 12.28
N VAL A 176 11.46 21.82 11.61
CA VAL A 176 12.43 22.17 10.56
C VAL A 176 12.20 21.25 9.35
N PRO A 177 11.33 21.65 8.41
CA PRO A 177 11.10 20.87 7.19
C PRO A 177 12.37 20.86 6.33
N ILE A 178 12.95 19.68 6.13
CA ILE A 178 14.09 19.47 5.24
C ILE A 178 13.62 18.64 4.04
N PRO A 179 13.35 19.25 2.86
CA PRO A 179 12.74 18.56 1.72
C PRO A 179 13.48 17.29 1.29
N PHE A 180 14.81 17.31 1.38
CA PHE A 180 15.65 16.14 1.11
C PHE A 180 15.32 14.96 2.03
N LEU A 181 15.17 15.20 3.34
CA LEU A 181 14.83 14.15 4.31
C LEU A 181 13.38 13.69 4.13
N VAL A 182 12.44 14.61 3.86
CA VAL A 182 11.04 14.26 3.56
C VAL A 182 10.96 13.25 2.42
N SER A 183 11.70 13.49 1.34
CA SER A 183 11.68 12.63 0.14
C SER A 183 12.40 11.29 0.35
N LYS A 184 13.60 11.30 0.96
CA LYS A 184 14.44 10.10 1.12
C LYS A 184 13.98 9.20 2.26
N LEU A 185 13.52 9.80 3.36
CA LEU A 185 12.99 9.08 4.53
C LEU A 185 11.46 9.04 4.54
N ILE A 186 10.78 9.53 3.50
CA ILE A 186 9.33 9.40 3.35
C ILE A 186 8.60 9.95 4.59
N LEU A 187 9.05 11.09 5.12
CA LEU A 187 8.62 11.55 6.45
C LEU A 187 7.12 11.82 6.53
N THR A 188 6.46 12.07 5.38
CA THR A 188 5.01 12.19 5.26
C THR A 188 4.25 10.92 5.67
N TYR A 189 4.75 9.74 5.31
CA TYR A 189 4.07 8.45 5.55
C TYR A 189 4.80 7.56 6.55
N ALA A 190 5.99 7.98 6.99
CA ALA A 190 6.80 7.27 7.98
C ALA A 190 6.02 6.96 9.28
N PRO A 191 5.19 7.85 9.86
CA PRO A 191 4.44 7.54 11.08
C PRO A 191 3.54 6.30 10.96
N CYS A 192 2.81 6.14 9.83
CA CYS A 192 2.01 4.94 9.55
C CYS A 192 2.86 3.67 9.58
N PHE A 193 3.94 3.68 8.81
CA PHE A 193 4.85 2.53 8.71
C PHE A 193 5.48 2.19 10.07
N ILE A 194 5.98 3.20 10.78
CA ILE A 194 6.61 3.05 12.10
C ILE A 194 5.60 2.50 13.11
N ALA A 195 4.37 3.01 13.14
CA ALA A 195 3.32 2.47 14.02
C ALA A 195 3.12 0.98 13.77
N GLY A 196 2.98 0.56 12.51
CA GLY A 196 2.88 -0.85 12.13
C GLY A 196 4.05 -1.71 12.60
N ALA A 197 5.28 -1.20 12.44
CA ALA A 197 6.49 -1.88 12.89
C ALA A 197 6.57 -2.00 14.43
N LEU A 198 6.20 -0.94 15.16
CA LEU A 198 6.13 -0.95 16.63
C LEU A 198 5.04 -1.90 17.14
N PHE A 199 3.89 -1.94 16.48
CA PHE A 199 2.84 -2.93 16.76
C PHE A 199 3.34 -4.36 16.55
N TYR A 200 4.15 -4.63 15.52
CA TYR A 200 4.82 -5.92 15.37
C TYR A 200 5.76 -6.20 16.56
N PHE A 201 6.57 -5.23 16.99
CA PHE A 201 7.45 -5.43 18.14
C PHE A 201 6.68 -5.65 19.45
N VAL A 202 5.55 -4.99 19.67
CA VAL A 202 4.66 -5.28 20.81
C VAL A 202 4.19 -6.73 20.77
N ARG A 203 3.76 -7.21 19.60
CA ARG A 203 3.30 -8.60 19.44
C ARG A 203 4.43 -9.61 19.68
N GLN A 204 5.62 -9.34 19.17
CA GLN A 204 6.74 -10.29 19.13
C GLN A 204 7.61 -10.26 20.40
N LYS A 205 7.79 -9.08 21.01
CA LYS A 205 8.69 -8.82 22.15
C LYS A 205 7.96 -8.30 23.40
N GLY A 206 6.63 -8.19 23.36
CA GLY A 206 5.80 -7.73 24.47
C GLY A 206 5.64 -6.22 24.59
N SER A 207 4.76 -5.81 25.50
CA SER A 207 4.48 -4.40 25.80
C SER A 207 5.58 -3.75 26.64
N THR A 208 6.02 -2.55 26.26
CA THR A 208 6.87 -1.69 27.10
C THR A 208 6.36 -0.24 27.02
N PRO A 209 6.59 0.59 28.05
CA PRO A 209 6.22 2.00 28.01
C PRO A 209 6.78 2.72 26.77
N LEU A 210 8.05 2.45 26.43
CA LEU A 210 8.70 3.06 25.27
C LEU A 210 7.98 2.74 23.94
N ARG A 211 7.55 1.49 23.73
CA ARG A 211 6.81 1.09 22.52
C ARG A 211 5.47 1.80 22.43
N TRP A 212 4.73 1.87 23.54
CA TRP A 212 3.46 2.57 23.59
C TRP A 212 3.61 4.07 23.41
N THR A 213 4.66 4.68 23.97
CA THR A 213 4.99 6.09 23.70
C THR A 213 5.30 6.32 22.23
N GLY A 214 6.11 5.46 21.60
CA GLY A 214 6.38 5.56 20.16
C GLY A 214 5.13 5.42 19.29
N ILE A 215 4.23 4.49 19.63
CA ILE A 215 2.93 4.33 18.97
C ILE A 215 2.06 5.57 19.16
N ALA A 216 2.00 6.11 20.38
CA ALA A 216 1.23 7.32 20.69
C ALA A 216 1.75 8.55 19.94
N VAL A 217 3.08 8.72 19.85
CA VAL A 217 3.70 9.79 19.06
C VAL A 217 3.34 9.61 17.58
N ALA A 218 3.49 8.41 17.01
CA ALA A 218 3.12 8.15 15.62
C ALA A 218 1.62 8.42 15.36
N TRP A 219 0.76 8.08 16.32
CA TRP A 219 -0.68 8.38 16.26
C TRP A 219 -0.95 9.89 16.26
N ILE A 220 -0.33 10.66 17.15
CA ILE A 220 -0.49 12.12 17.21
C ILE A 220 -0.03 12.77 15.90
N LEU A 221 1.11 12.35 15.34
CA LEU A 221 1.59 12.83 14.04
C LEU A 221 0.59 12.55 12.91
N MET A 222 -0.03 11.36 12.92
CA MET A 222 -1.06 11.00 11.96
C MET A 222 -2.35 11.81 12.13
N LEU A 223 -2.77 12.09 13.36
CA LEU A 223 -3.94 12.93 13.62
C LEU A 223 -3.71 14.36 13.13
N GLN A 224 -2.55 14.95 13.43
CA GLN A 224 -2.17 16.27 12.96
C GLN A 224 -2.21 16.33 11.43
N ARG A 225 -1.54 15.38 10.76
CA ARG A 225 -1.58 15.29 9.29
C ARG A 225 -3.00 15.11 8.77
N GLY A 226 -3.84 14.31 9.45
CA GLY A 226 -5.23 14.10 9.08
C GLY A 226 -6.06 15.39 9.11
N VAL A 227 -5.82 16.27 10.08
CA VAL A 227 -6.46 17.60 10.14
C VAL A 227 -5.99 18.47 8.97
N ASP A 228 -4.69 18.52 8.70
CA ASP A 228 -4.14 19.29 7.57
C ASP A 228 -4.70 18.78 6.23
N MET A 229 -4.74 17.45 6.06
CA MET A 229 -5.33 16.80 4.89
C MET A 229 -6.80 17.13 4.72
N ALA A 230 -7.58 17.25 5.80
CA ALA A 230 -8.99 17.61 5.70
C ALA A 230 -9.17 18.98 4.99
N GLY A 231 -8.29 19.94 5.31
CA GLY A 231 -8.25 21.25 4.65
C GLY A 231 -7.83 21.13 3.18
N GLU A 232 -6.72 20.44 2.90
CA GLU A 232 -6.20 20.22 1.54
C GLU A 232 -7.24 19.55 0.62
N GLN A 233 -7.90 18.48 1.09
CA GLN A 233 -8.91 17.76 0.31
C GLN A 233 -10.17 18.60 0.09
N THR A 234 -10.56 19.42 1.09
CA THR A 234 -11.69 20.36 0.93
C THR A 234 -11.38 21.41 -0.13
N ALA A 235 -10.16 21.95 -0.12
CA ALA A 235 -9.73 22.93 -1.12
C ALA A 235 -9.62 22.32 -2.53
N HIS A 236 -9.08 21.10 -2.64
CA HIS A 236 -8.88 20.44 -3.94
C HIS A 236 -10.19 20.02 -4.60
N TYR A 237 -11.11 19.39 -3.86
CA TYR A 237 -12.36 18.87 -4.42
C TYR A 237 -13.54 19.84 -4.33
N GLY A 238 -13.41 20.96 -3.61
CA GLY A 238 -14.54 21.86 -3.33
C GLY A 238 -15.64 21.23 -2.44
N VAL A 239 -15.37 20.07 -1.83
CA VAL A 239 -16.32 19.33 -0.98
C VAL A 239 -15.74 19.23 0.43
N ALA A 240 -16.51 19.65 1.44
CA ALA A 240 -16.07 19.66 2.83
C ALA A 240 -15.65 18.26 3.32
N HIS A 241 -14.41 18.12 3.78
CA HIS A 241 -13.89 16.92 4.44
C HIS A 241 -13.79 17.17 5.96
N SER A 242 -14.42 16.29 6.75
CA SER A 242 -14.43 16.40 8.20
C SER A 242 -13.16 15.86 8.82
N ALA A 243 -12.39 16.72 9.47
CA ALA A 243 -11.25 16.33 10.30
C ALA A 243 -11.65 15.33 11.40
N VAL A 244 -12.86 15.44 11.95
CA VAL A 244 -13.37 14.52 12.98
C VAL A 244 -13.49 13.09 12.44
N VAL A 245 -14.05 12.94 11.23
CA VAL A 245 -14.19 11.62 10.58
C VAL A 245 -12.82 11.02 10.27
N ILE A 246 -11.88 11.83 9.79
CA ILE A 246 -10.51 11.41 9.51
C ILE A 246 -9.81 10.96 10.79
N CYS A 247 -9.81 11.79 11.83
CA CYS A 247 -9.21 11.47 13.13
C CYS A 247 -9.83 10.24 13.79
N PHE A 248 -11.15 10.08 13.71
CA PHE A 248 -11.85 8.89 14.19
C PHE A 248 -11.41 7.64 13.44
N THR A 249 -11.35 7.70 12.11
CA THR A 249 -10.92 6.58 11.25
C THR A 249 -9.48 6.17 11.54
N LEU A 250 -8.56 7.13 11.63
CA LEU A 250 -7.17 6.88 12.00
C LEU A 250 -7.07 6.26 13.39
N THR A 251 -7.81 6.78 14.37
CA THR A 251 -7.84 6.21 15.73
C THR A 251 -8.37 4.77 15.73
N ALA A 252 -9.38 4.47 14.91
CA ALA A 252 -9.88 3.11 14.73
C ALA A 252 -8.80 2.17 14.17
N PHE A 253 -7.95 2.63 13.23
CA PHE A 253 -6.81 1.84 12.75
C PHE A 253 -5.84 1.50 13.89
N PHE A 254 -5.45 2.47 14.70
CA PHE A 254 -4.57 2.24 15.86
C PHE A 254 -5.21 1.32 16.91
N ALA A 255 -6.52 1.44 17.15
CA ALA A 255 -7.25 0.56 18.07
C ALA A 255 -7.29 -0.89 17.56
N MET A 256 -7.56 -1.10 16.26
CA MET A 256 -7.53 -2.43 15.64
C MET A 256 -6.14 -3.06 15.71
N PHE A 257 -5.08 -2.29 15.40
CA PHE A 257 -3.71 -2.77 15.51
C PHE A 257 -3.31 -3.07 16.97
N THR A 258 -3.78 -2.28 17.93
CA THR A 258 -3.61 -2.57 19.37
C THR A 258 -4.22 -3.93 19.71
N ALA A 259 -5.46 -4.21 19.28
CA ALA A 259 -6.10 -5.50 19.50
C ALA A 259 -5.34 -6.66 18.83
N ILE A 260 -4.88 -6.48 17.58
CA ILE A 260 -4.07 -7.46 16.84
C ILE A 260 -2.74 -7.72 17.54
N SER A 261 -2.03 -6.68 17.97
CA SER A 261 -0.72 -6.81 18.63
C SER A 261 -0.81 -7.46 20.01
N LEU A 262 -1.89 -7.18 20.74
CA LEU A 262 -2.18 -7.83 22.02
C LEU A 262 -2.82 -9.22 21.87
N GLN A 263 -3.06 -9.68 20.64
CA GLN A 263 -3.68 -10.97 20.34
C GLN A 263 -5.10 -11.10 20.93
N LYS A 264 -5.84 -9.98 21.00
CA LYS A 264 -7.19 -9.88 21.58
C LYS A 264 -8.30 -9.82 20.52
N THR A 265 -8.08 -10.46 19.36
CA THR A 265 -9.00 -10.45 18.21
C THR A 265 -9.99 -11.63 18.18
N GLY A 266 -9.89 -12.55 19.15
CA GLY A 266 -10.88 -13.61 19.33
C GLY A 266 -11.01 -14.55 18.13
N SER A 267 -12.22 -14.71 17.61
CA SER A 267 -12.52 -15.60 16.47
C SER A 267 -11.92 -15.12 15.14
N LEU A 268 -11.67 -13.81 14.99
CA LEU A 268 -11.07 -13.24 13.77
C LEU A 268 -9.66 -13.80 13.52
N ALA A 269 -8.90 -14.08 14.58
CA ALA A 269 -7.58 -14.72 14.50
C ALA A 269 -7.63 -16.16 13.95
N LYS A 270 -8.80 -16.82 14.03
CA LYS A 270 -9.00 -18.21 13.62
C LYS A 270 -9.62 -18.34 12.23
N ALA A 271 -10.20 -17.26 11.71
CA ALA A 271 -10.83 -17.26 10.41
C ALA A 271 -9.78 -17.34 9.29
N LYS A 272 -10.13 -18.01 8.18
CA LYS A 272 -9.23 -18.16 7.02
C LYS A 272 -9.84 -17.42 5.84
N TRP A 273 -9.25 -16.28 5.48
CA TRP A 273 -9.67 -15.46 4.35
C TRP A 273 -8.60 -15.36 3.24
N PRO A 274 -7.96 -16.47 2.83
CA PRO A 274 -6.82 -16.41 1.91
C PRO A 274 -7.20 -15.81 0.55
N LEU A 275 -8.45 -16.01 0.12
CA LEU A 275 -8.97 -15.43 -1.11
C LEU A 275 -9.08 -13.90 -1.02
N LEU A 276 -9.57 -13.36 0.10
CA LEU A 276 -9.68 -11.91 0.28
C LEU A 276 -8.30 -11.24 0.27
N GLY A 277 -7.32 -11.85 0.95
CA GLY A 277 -5.93 -11.41 0.93
C GLY A 277 -5.32 -11.45 -0.48
N ALA A 278 -5.59 -12.50 -1.24
CA ALA A 278 -5.07 -12.67 -2.60
C ALA A 278 -5.70 -11.69 -3.61
N LEU A 279 -7.01 -11.44 -3.52
CA LEU A 279 -7.73 -10.53 -4.40
C LEU A 279 -7.35 -9.06 -4.20
N THR A 280 -6.95 -8.70 -2.97
CA THR A 280 -6.68 -7.31 -2.58
C THR A 280 -5.75 -6.61 -3.57
N TYR A 281 -4.64 -7.25 -3.93
CA TYR A 281 -3.60 -6.59 -4.70
C TYR A 281 -3.97 -6.39 -6.18
N PRO A 282 -4.41 -7.41 -6.93
CA PRO A 282 -4.92 -7.20 -8.28
C PRO A 282 -6.11 -6.23 -8.35
N LEU A 283 -7.03 -6.28 -7.36
CA LEU A 283 -8.15 -5.35 -7.27
C LEU A 283 -7.66 -3.90 -7.16
N TYR A 284 -6.72 -3.65 -6.24
CA TYR A 284 -6.11 -2.34 -6.08
C TYR A 284 -5.43 -1.84 -7.36
N LEU A 285 -4.82 -2.73 -8.15
CA LEU A 285 -4.08 -2.35 -9.36
C LEU A 285 -4.95 -2.06 -10.60
N LEU A 286 -6.16 -2.61 -10.67
CA LEU A 286 -7.00 -2.55 -11.87
C LEU A 286 -8.14 -1.54 -11.76
N HIS A 287 -8.58 -1.20 -10.55
CA HIS A 287 -9.86 -0.52 -10.39
C HIS A 287 -9.94 0.91 -10.98
N GLN A 288 -8.85 1.67 -10.95
CA GLN A 288 -8.94 3.13 -11.08
C GLN A 288 -9.01 3.60 -12.54
N THR A 289 -7.92 3.51 -13.30
CA THR A 289 -7.89 4.02 -14.69
C THR A 289 -8.84 3.24 -15.57
N ILE A 290 -8.92 1.92 -15.41
CA ILE A 290 -9.87 1.08 -16.16
C ILE A 290 -11.30 1.46 -15.81
N GLY A 291 -11.61 1.65 -14.52
CA GLY A 291 -12.94 2.09 -14.09
C GLY A 291 -13.34 3.44 -14.68
N TYR A 292 -12.42 4.40 -14.71
CA TYR A 292 -12.66 5.71 -15.34
C TYR A 292 -12.86 5.62 -16.85
N ILE A 293 -12.10 4.79 -17.55
CA ILE A 293 -12.30 4.55 -18.99
C ILE A 293 -13.69 3.93 -19.24
N ILE A 294 -14.10 2.96 -18.43
CA ILE A 294 -15.43 2.33 -18.54
C ILE A 294 -16.53 3.37 -18.34
N PHE A 295 -16.42 4.21 -17.30
CA PHE A 295 -17.37 5.29 -17.07
C PHE A 295 -17.41 6.25 -18.25
N SER A 296 -16.26 6.75 -18.70
CA SER A 296 -16.19 7.68 -19.84
C SER A 296 -16.77 7.13 -21.15
N LYS A 297 -16.71 5.81 -21.38
CA LYS A 297 -17.23 5.19 -22.61
C LYS A 297 -18.69 4.79 -22.54
N LEU A 298 -19.21 4.48 -21.35
CA LEU A 298 -20.53 3.88 -21.18
C LEU A 298 -21.51 4.75 -20.38
N HIS A 299 -21.09 5.92 -19.89
CA HIS A 299 -21.92 6.82 -19.09
C HIS A 299 -23.26 7.15 -19.76
N ASP A 300 -23.25 7.49 -21.04
CA ASP A 300 -24.46 7.89 -21.76
C ASP A 300 -25.33 6.71 -22.22
N ALA A 301 -24.78 5.49 -22.19
CA ALA A 301 -25.42 4.28 -22.72
C ALA A 301 -26.11 3.44 -21.63
N LEU A 302 -25.71 3.57 -20.37
CA LEU A 302 -26.15 2.71 -19.27
C LEU A 302 -26.69 3.53 -18.10
N ASN A 303 -27.60 2.92 -17.34
CA ASN A 303 -28.02 3.47 -16.05
C ASN A 303 -26.82 3.52 -15.07
N GLU A 304 -26.73 4.59 -14.28
CA GLU A 304 -25.62 4.83 -13.34
C GLU A 304 -25.38 3.69 -12.34
N HIS A 305 -26.43 3.04 -11.82
CA HIS A 305 -26.28 1.94 -10.86
C HIS A 305 -25.71 0.70 -11.54
N LEU A 306 -26.19 0.39 -12.75
CA LEU A 306 -25.68 -0.73 -13.53
C LEU A 306 -24.23 -0.49 -13.94
N LEU A 307 -23.90 0.72 -14.37
CA LEU A 307 -22.55 1.10 -14.75
C LEU A 307 -21.59 1.01 -13.55
N PHE A 308 -21.98 1.58 -12.41
CA PHE A 308 -21.17 1.58 -11.20
C PHE A 308 -20.94 0.16 -10.67
N TRP A 309 -22.02 -0.57 -10.35
CA TRP A 309 -21.91 -1.91 -9.77
C TRP A 309 -21.39 -2.95 -10.77
N GLY A 310 -21.68 -2.78 -12.07
CA GLY A 310 -21.09 -3.58 -13.13
C GLY A 310 -19.57 -3.40 -13.21
N THR A 311 -19.08 -2.15 -13.07
CA THR A 311 -17.63 -1.86 -13.05
C THR A 311 -16.96 -2.42 -11.79
N VAL A 312 -17.62 -2.34 -10.63
CA VAL A 312 -17.15 -2.98 -9.39
C VAL A 312 -17.06 -4.50 -9.58
N ALA A 313 -18.12 -5.14 -10.08
CA ALA A 313 -18.16 -6.58 -10.33
C ALA A 313 -17.08 -7.02 -11.33
N LEU A 314 -16.88 -6.25 -12.41
CA LEU A 314 -15.84 -6.50 -13.40
C LEU A 314 -14.44 -6.39 -12.77
N SER A 315 -14.21 -5.40 -11.91
CA SER A 315 -12.94 -5.23 -11.19
C SER A 315 -12.64 -6.43 -10.29
N PHE A 316 -13.65 -6.96 -9.59
CA PHE A 316 -13.51 -8.20 -8.82
C PHE A 316 -13.26 -9.42 -9.70
N GLY A 317 -13.98 -9.56 -10.80
CA GLY A 317 -13.80 -10.66 -11.76
C GLY A 317 -12.40 -10.65 -12.37
N ALA A 318 -11.92 -9.50 -12.81
CA ALA A 318 -10.59 -9.32 -13.36
C ALA A 318 -9.50 -9.60 -12.31
N ALA A 319 -9.67 -9.09 -11.08
CA ALA A 319 -8.76 -9.37 -9.97
C ALA A 319 -8.66 -10.87 -9.68
N TYR A 320 -9.79 -11.59 -9.68
CA TYR A 320 -9.82 -13.04 -9.48
C TYR A 320 -9.05 -13.78 -10.57
N VAL A 321 -9.26 -13.43 -11.84
CA VAL A 321 -8.52 -14.03 -12.97
C VAL A 321 -7.02 -13.78 -12.82
N VAL A 322 -6.60 -12.56 -12.48
CA VAL A 322 -5.17 -12.26 -12.26
C VAL A 322 -4.59 -13.08 -11.12
N THR A 323 -5.31 -13.24 -10.00
CA THR A 323 -4.86 -14.07 -8.87
C THR A 323 -4.55 -15.51 -9.30
N LEU A 324 -5.35 -16.09 -10.21
CA LEU A 324 -5.11 -17.44 -10.75
C LEU A 324 -3.85 -17.49 -11.61
N ILE A 325 -3.59 -16.45 -12.40
CA ILE A 325 -2.44 -16.36 -13.32
C ILE A 325 -1.14 -16.10 -12.54
N GLU A 326 -1.16 -15.25 -11.52
CA GLU A 326 0.06 -14.87 -10.78
C GLU A 326 0.57 -15.97 -9.85
N ALA A 327 -0.33 -16.81 -9.30
CA ALA A 327 0.01 -17.82 -8.30
C ALA A 327 1.21 -18.72 -8.69
N PRO A 328 1.28 -19.29 -9.91
CA PRO A 328 2.47 -20.03 -10.35
C PRO A 328 3.71 -19.13 -10.52
N LEU A 329 3.54 -17.90 -11.01
CA LEU A 329 4.64 -16.96 -11.28
C LEU A 329 5.37 -16.53 -10.00
N ILE A 330 4.64 -16.35 -8.89
CA ILE A 330 5.22 -15.99 -7.59
C ILE A 330 6.29 -17.01 -7.18
N ARG A 331 5.98 -18.31 -7.29
CA ARG A 331 6.91 -19.39 -6.89
C ARG A 331 8.12 -19.44 -7.82
N THR A 332 7.89 -19.36 -9.13
CA THR A 332 8.95 -19.40 -10.14
C THR A 332 9.92 -18.23 -9.99
N MET A 333 9.37 -17.01 -9.85
CA MET A 333 10.16 -15.80 -9.71
C MET A 333 10.95 -15.78 -8.41
N ARG A 334 10.36 -16.23 -7.30
CA ARG A 334 11.07 -16.32 -6.02
C ARG A 334 12.28 -17.24 -6.12
N ASN A 335 12.12 -18.42 -6.71
CA ASN A 335 13.21 -19.38 -6.87
C ASN A 335 14.31 -18.83 -7.80
N GLY A 336 13.92 -18.17 -8.90
CA GLY A 336 14.86 -17.54 -9.83
C GLY A 336 15.66 -16.40 -9.16
N LEU A 337 14.98 -15.51 -8.44
CA LEU A 337 15.61 -14.41 -7.71
C LEU A 337 16.58 -14.92 -6.64
N SER A 338 16.20 -15.94 -5.87
CA SER A 338 17.10 -16.55 -4.88
C SER A 338 18.39 -17.06 -5.54
N LYS A 339 18.29 -17.81 -6.64
CA LYS A 339 19.47 -18.32 -7.38
C LYS A 339 20.39 -17.20 -7.88
N ILE A 340 19.84 -16.07 -8.32
CA ILE A 340 20.62 -14.92 -8.80
C ILE A 340 21.27 -14.16 -7.64
N LEU A 341 20.53 -13.96 -6.54
CA LEU A 341 20.95 -13.10 -5.43
C LEU A 341 21.91 -13.81 -4.46
N GLU A 342 21.83 -15.14 -4.33
CA GLU A 342 22.70 -15.92 -3.42
C GLU A 342 24.21 -15.73 -3.69
N PRO A 343 24.70 -15.89 -4.94
CA PRO A 343 26.12 -15.65 -5.23
C PRO A 343 26.55 -14.21 -4.97
N VAL A 344 25.71 -13.23 -5.35
CA VAL A 344 26.00 -11.80 -5.18
C VAL A 344 26.08 -11.44 -3.70
N ALA A 345 25.14 -11.92 -2.88
CA ALA A 345 25.15 -11.69 -1.44
C ALA A 345 26.39 -12.31 -0.78
N LYS A 346 26.80 -13.50 -1.22
CA LYS A 346 28.02 -14.17 -0.74
C LYS A 346 29.28 -13.37 -1.06
N LEU A 347 29.40 -12.86 -2.30
CA LEU A 347 30.53 -12.03 -2.72
C LEU A 347 30.60 -10.70 -1.96
N ALA A 348 29.45 -10.09 -1.67
CA ALA A 348 29.37 -8.82 -0.94
C ALA A 348 29.53 -8.94 0.58
N GLY A 349 29.75 -10.16 1.11
CA GLY A 349 29.80 -10.40 2.56
C GLY A 349 28.45 -10.16 3.28
N LEU A 350 27.36 -10.05 2.52
CA LEU A 350 26.02 -9.79 3.04
C LEU A 350 25.42 -11.10 3.55
N GLY A 351 25.74 -11.41 4.81
CA GLY A 351 25.19 -12.47 5.66
C GLY A 351 24.29 -13.52 5.00
N THR A 352 24.89 -14.63 4.57
CA THR A 352 24.22 -15.94 4.54
C THR A 352 24.22 -16.54 5.95
N LYS A 353 23.76 -15.79 6.97
CA LYS A 353 23.53 -16.38 8.30
C LYS A 353 22.21 -17.15 8.29
N VAL A 354 22.26 -18.34 7.70
CA VAL A 354 21.43 -19.43 8.18
C VAL A 354 22.18 -19.98 9.39
N SER A 355 21.81 -19.58 10.62
CA SER A 355 22.14 -20.40 11.78
C SER A 355 20.91 -21.28 12.08
N PRO A 356 20.96 -22.58 11.78
CA PRO A 356 20.02 -23.53 12.33
C PRO A 356 20.54 -23.93 13.72
N THR A 357 19.82 -23.55 14.77
CA THR A 357 19.73 -24.30 16.04
C THR A 357 18.39 -23.97 16.65
#